data_AF-A0A413IPV3-F1
#
_entry.id   AF-A0A413IPV3-F1
#
_cell.length_a   1.000
_cell.length_b   1.000
_cell.length_c   1.000
_cell.angle_alpha   90.00
_cell.angle_beta   90.00
_cell.angle_gamma   90.00
#
_symmetry.space_group_name_H-M   'P 1'
#
loop_
_entity.id
_entity.type
_entity.pdbx_description
1 polymer ?
#
loop_
_entity_poly.entity_id
_entity_poly.type
_entity_poly.pdbx_seq_one_letter_code
_entity_poly.pdbx_strand_id
1 'polypeptide(L)'
;MKEEEYMRIGTTLYKVVNQPCANGGYEKKRVVWNNSTLRQDYGKNYLATVPKYDGFCTVPNHLNYQKEIEGFLNLYEPIEHKPQQGDFSHIQSLMRHIFGEQYELGMDYMQLLYLQPTQKLPIVLLVSEERNTGKSTFLNFLKAVFENNVTFNTNEDFRSQFNSDWAGKLLIVVDEVLLNRREDSERLKNLSTTFTYKVEAKGKDRTEIAFFAKFVLCSNNEYLPILIDAG
;
A
#
# COMPACT_ATOMS: atom_id res chain seq x y z
N MET A 1 -17.71 24.86 9.79
CA MET A 1 -16.43 24.43 10.41
C MET A 1 -16.16 23.02 9.93
N LYS A 2 -14.93 22.70 9.50
CA LYS A 2 -14.60 21.31 9.15
C LYS A 2 -14.71 20.47 10.43
N GLU A 3 -15.45 19.38 10.37
CA GLU A 3 -15.63 18.47 11.50
C GLU A 3 -14.27 17.81 11.80
N GLU A 4 -13.74 18.02 13.01
CA GLU A 4 -12.44 17.48 13.40
C GLU A 4 -12.60 16.03 13.85
N GLU A 5 -11.91 15.10 13.18
CA GLU A 5 -12.00 13.67 13.48
C GLU A 5 -10.93 13.27 14.50
N TYR A 6 -11.38 12.89 15.70
CA TYR A 6 -10.55 12.38 16.78
C TYR A 6 -10.86 10.91 17.05
N MET A 7 -9.86 10.16 17.51
CA MET A 7 -10.01 8.76 17.90
C MET A 7 -9.01 8.38 18.99
N ARG A 8 -9.41 7.47 19.88
CA ARG A 8 -8.50 6.90 20.88
C ARG A 8 -8.21 5.45 20.52
N ILE A 9 -6.93 5.14 20.31
CA ILE A 9 -6.46 3.78 20.04
C ILE A 9 -5.67 3.32 21.27
N GLY A 10 -6.16 2.29 21.96
CA GLY A 10 -5.69 1.89 23.27
C GLY A 10 -5.73 3.07 24.26
N THR A 11 -4.55 3.52 24.68
CA THR A 11 -4.38 4.65 25.60
C THR A 11 -4.05 5.97 24.91
N THR A 12 -3.77 5.95 23.61
CA THR A 12 -3.27 7.11 22.87
C THR A 12 -4.37 7.78 22.06
N LEU A 13 -4.47 9.10 22.18
CA LEU A 13 -5.39 9.92 21.39
C LEU A 13 -4.73 10.32 20.07
N TYR A 14 -5.50 10.28 19.00
CA TYR A 14 -5.09 10.69 17.66
C TYR A 14 -6.07 11.73 17.11
N LYS A 15 -5.53 12.64 16.31
CA LYS A 15 -6.28 13.56 15.45
C LYS A 15 -6.00 13.22 13.99
N VAL A 16 -7.04 13.17 13.17
CA VAL A 16 -6.90 13.12 11.72
C VAL A 16 -6.71 14.55 11.23
N VAL A 17 -5.61 14.80 10.54
CA VAL A 17 -5.25 16.09 9.98
C VAL A 17 -5.06 15.97 8.48
N ASN A 18 -5.50 17.00 7.74
CA ASN A 18 -5.16 17.17 6.34
C ASN A 18 -3.96 18.12 6.28
N GLN A 19 -2.76 17.57 6.22
CA GLN A 19 -1.52 18.34 6.20
C GLN A 19 -1.31 18.93 4.80
N PRO A 20 -1.19 20.26 4.64
CA PRO A 20 -0.87 20.87 3.36
C PRO A 20 0.51 20.41 2.86
N CYS A 21 0.60 20.07 1.57
CA CYS A 21 1.83 19.72 0.89
C CYS A 21 2.32 20.89 0.01
N ALA A 22 3.62 20.95 -0.26
CA ALA A 22 4.23 22.03 -1.04
C ALA A 22 3.69 22.13 -2.49
N ASN A 23 3.10 21.04 -3.02
CA ASN A 23 2.46 20.99 -4.33
C ASN A 23 1.02 21.55 -4.33
N GLY A 24 0.55 22.12 -3.22
CA GLY A 24 -0.81 22.67 -3.09
C GLY A 24 -1.89 21.62 -2.75
N GLY A 25 -1.51 20.35 -2.60
CA GLY A 25 -2.39 19.28 -2.14
C GLY A 25 -2.49 19.16 -0.62
N TYR A 26 -3.24 18.15 -0.17
CA TYR A 26 -3.32 17.76 1.24
C TYR A 26 -3.02 16.27 1.39
N GLU A 27 -2.30 15.92 2.46
CA GLU A 27 -2.05 14.55 2.87
C GLU A 27 -2.79 14.27 4.18
N LYS A 28 -3.65 13.25 4.18
CA LYS A 28 -4.39 12.84 5.38
C LYS A 28 -3.45 12.05 6.30
N LYS A 29 -3.24 12.53 7.53
CA LYS A 29 -2.39 11.87 8.53
C LYS A 29 -3.11 11.73 9.86
N ARG A 30 -2.75 10.68 10.60
CA ARG A 30 -3.07 10.54 12.02
C ARG A 30 -1.88 11.02 12.83
N VAL A 31 -2.08 12.06 13.62
CA VAL A 31 -1.06 12.59 14.53
C VAL A 31 -1.47 12.29 15.97
N VAL A 32 -0.49 11.92 16.80
CA VAL A 32 -0.72 11.79 18.24
C VAL A 32 -1.16 13.14 18.79
N TRP A 33 -2.23 13.14 19.57
CA TRP A 33 -2.81 14.35 20.14
C TRP A 33 -2.82 14.28 21.66
N ASN A 34 -2.81 15.44 22.31
CA ASN A 34 -2.81 15.52 23.76
C ASN A 34 -4.25 15.59 24.31
N ASN A 35 -4.55 14.72 25.26
CA ASN A 35 -5.82 14.71 25.99
C ASN A 35 -6.10 16.02 26.75
N SER A 36 -5.08 16.68 27.32
CA SER A 36 -5.28 17.94 28.03
C SER A 36 -5.65 19.07 27.07
N THR A 37 -5.01 19.15 25.91
CA THR A 37 -5.33 20.11 24.86
C THR A 37 -6.76 19.92 24.35
N LEU A 38 -7.16 18.69 24.03
CA LEU A 38 -8.54 18.41 23.60
C LEU A 38 -9.58 18.86 24.64
N ARG A 39 -9.30 18.64 25.94
CA ARG A 39 -10.18 19.10 27.03
C ARG A 39 -10.22 20.62 27.16
N GLN A 40 -9.13 21.32 26.85
CA GLN A 40 -9.09 22.78 26.85
C GLN A 40 -9.92 23.34 25.70
N ASP A 41 -9.81 22.74 24.51
CA ASP A 41 -10.48 23.21 23.30
C ASP A 41 -12.00 22.94 23.33
N TYR A 42 -12.42 21.76 23.82
CA TYR A 42 -13.80 21.28 23.71
C TYR A 42 -14.48 20.92 25.05
N GLY A 43 -13.78 21.09 26.16
CA GLY A 43 -14.28 20.76 27.50
C GLY A 43 -14.09 19.29 27.90
N LYS A 44 -14.30 19.00 29.19
CA LYS A 44 -14.03 17.67 29.79
C LYS A 44 -14.89 16.55 29.21
N ASN A 45 -16.12 16.86 28.83
CA ASN A 45 -17.10 15.86 28.38
C ASN A 45 -16.87 15.41 26.93
N TYR A 46 -16.11 16.18 26.13
CA TYR A 46 -15.85 15.86 24.73
C TYR A 46 -15.08 14.53 24.56
N LEU A 47 -14.20 14.17 25.50
CA LEU A 47 -13.52 12.88 25.46
C LEU A 47 -14.47 11.67 25.52
N ALA A 48 -15.69 11.84 26.04
CA ALA A 48 -16.68 10.77 26.06
C ALA A 48 -17.27 10.49 24.67
N THR A 49 -17.23 11.47 23.75
CA THR A 49 -17.74 11.33 22.38
C THR A 49 -16.69 10.81 21.40
N VAL A 50 -15.41 10.79 21.79
CA VAL A 50 -14.32 10.30 20.95
C VAL A 50 -14.41 8.76 20.82
N PRO A 51 -14.49 8.21 19.59
CA PRO A 51 -14.46 6.77 19.34
C PRO A 51 -13.24 6.08 19.95
N LYS A 52 -13.43 4.87 20.45
CA LYS A 52 -12.43 4.11 21.20
C LYS A 52 -12.21 2.77 20.52
N TYR A 53 -10.94 2.45 20.29
CA TYR A 53 -10.52 1.20 19.69
C TYR A 53 -9.43 0.57 20.55
N ASP A 54 -9.35 -0.76 20.54
CA ASP A 54 -8.34 -1.49 21.29
C ASP A 54 -6.97 -1.44 20.62
N GLY A 55 -6.95 -1.32 19.28
CA GLY A 55 -5.73 -1.24 18.50
C GLY A 55 -5.97 -0.95 17.03
N PHE A 56 -4.90 -1.11 16.25
CA PHE A 56 -4.97 -1.12 14.79
C PHE A 56 -5.01 -2.56 14.28
N CYS A 57 -5.70 -2.78 13.17
CA CYS A 57 -5.62 -4.02 12.40
C CYS A 57 -5.42 -3.68 10.92
N THR A 58 -5.02 -4.65 10.10
CA THR A 58 -4.99 -4.50 8.64
C THR A 58 -5.65 -5.71 8.02
N VAL A 59 -6.92 -5.56 7.67
CA VAL A 59 -7.71 -6.64 7.06
C VAL A 59 -8.17 -6.16 5.68
N PRO A 60 -7.55 -6.67 4.60
CA PRO A 60 -7.88 -6.24 3.25
C PRO A 60 -9.16 -6.92 2.74
N ASN A 61 -10.16 -6.11 2.38
CA ASN A 61 -11.37 -6.58 1.71
C ASN A 61 -11.99 -5.41 0.93
N HIS A 62 -11.97 -5.47 -0.42
CA HIS A 62 -12.55 -4.41 -1.25
C HIS A 62 -14.06 -4.49 -1.36
N LEU A 63 -14.62 -5.71 -1.38
CA LEU A 63 -16.04 -5.94 -1.62
C LEU A 63 -16.90 -5.71 -0.37
N ASN A 64 -16.33 -6.00 0.80
CA ASN A 64 -16.97 -5.85 2.10
C ASN A 64 -16.00 -5.16 3.08
N TYR A 65 -15.57 -3.96 2.70
CA TYR A 65 -14.67 -3.15 3.52
C TYR A 65 -15.31 -2.83 4.88
N GLN A 66 -14.54 -2.99 5.94
CA GLN A 66 -14.92 -2.59 7.30
C GLN A 66 -13.83 -1.67 7.86
N LYS A 67 -14.24 -0.44 8.21
CA LYS A 67 -13.37 0.53 8.91
C LYS A 67 -13.04 0.05 10.32
N GLU A 68 -14.00 -0.62 10.96
CA GLU A 68 -13.91 -1.08 12.34
C GLU A 68 -14.19 -2.59 12.39
N ILE A 69 -13.30 -3.36 13.02
CA ILE A 69 -13.38 -4.81 13.08
C ILE A 69 -13.12 -5.24 14.52
N GLU A 70 -14.13 -5.78 15.18
CA GLU A 70 -14.03 -6.31 16.56
C GLU A 70 -13.37 -5.34 17.56
N GLY A 71 -13.66 -4.04 17.45
CA GLY A 71 -13.07 -3.00 18.31
C GLY A 71 -11.69 -2.48 17.86
N PHE A 72 -11.16 -2.95 16.74
CA PHE A 72 -9.94 -2.44 16.12
C PHE A 72 -10.24 -1.50 14.95
N LEU A 73 -9.38 -0.50 14.75
CA LEU A 73 -9.45 0.38 13.59
C LEU A 73 -8.60 -0.20 12.45
N ASN A 74 -9.23 -0.42 11.29
CA ASN A 74 -8.57 -0.96 10.12
C ASN A 74 -7.68 0.10 9.45
N LEU A 75 -6.42 -0.25 9.20
CA LEU A 75 -5.44 0.56 8.48
C LEU A 75 -5.53 0.37 6.97
N TYR A 76 -6.19 -0.71 6.52
CA TYR A 76 -6.55 -0.85 5.13
C TYR A 76 -7.57 0.23 4.75
N GLU A 77 -7.44 0.80 3.56
CA GLU A 77 -8.31 1.88 3.12
C GLU A 77 -9.32 1.34 2.10
N PRO A 78 -10.56 1.87 2.07
CA PRO A 78 -11.50 1.55 1.01
C PRO A 78 -10.96 2.06 -0.33
N ILE A 79 -11.41 1.45 -1.42
CA ILE A 79 -11.25 1.99 -2.77
C ILE A 79 -12.54 2.73 -3.11
N GLU A 80 -12.43 3.97 -3.58
CA GLU A 80 -13.59 4.79 -3.92
C GLU A 80 -14.22 4.35 -5.26
N HIS A 81 -13.39 3.78 -6.15
CA HIS A 81 -13.83 3.21 -7.42
C HIS A 81 -14.69 1.94 -7.25
N LYS A 82 -15.79 1.86 -8.00
CA LYS A 82 -16.68 0.68 -8.05
C LYS A 82 -16.65 0.07 -9.46
N PRO A 83 -16.48 -1.26 -9.59
CA PRO A 83 -16.58 -1.95 -10.87
C PRO A 83 -17.95 -1.70 -11.50
N GLN A 84 -17.94 -1.41 -12.80
CA GLN A 84 -19.14 -1.22 -13.59
C GLN A 84 -18.95 -1.91 -14.94
N GLN A 85 -20.02 -2.53 -15.45
CA GLN A 85 -20.02 -3.04 -16.81
C GLN A 85 -19.97 -1.89 -17.81
N GLY A 86 -19.06 -1.97 -18.78
CA GLY A 86 -18.91 -0.95 -19.82
C GLY A 86 -17.69 -1.18 -20.69
N ASP A 87 -17.48 -0.29 -21.65
CA ASP A 87 -16.26 -0.24 -22.43
C ASP A 87 -15.10 0.29 -21.58
N PHE A 88 -13.93 -0.33 -21.74
CA PHE A 88 -12.69 0.10 -21.10
C PHE A 88 -11.52 0.05 -22.10
N SER A 89 -11.79 0.38 -23.36
CA SER A 89 -10.86 0.26 -24.49
C SER A 89 -9.46 0.85 -24.22
N HIS A 90 -9.35 1.99 -23.53
CA HIS A 90 -8.06 2.58 -23.16
C HIS A 90 -7.29 1.76 -22.12
N ILE A 91 -7.97 1.24 -21.09
CA ILE A 91 -7.36 0.35 -20.09
C ILE A 91 -6.98 -0.98 -20.76
N GLN A 92 -7.84 -1.52 -21.61
CA GLN A 92 -7.54 -2.72 -22.38
C GLN A 92 -6.30 -2.54 -23.26
N SER A 93 -6.19 -1.39 -23.95
CA SER A 93 -5.01 -1.04 -24.75
C SER A 93 -3.75 -0.97 -23.89
N LEU A 94 -3.81 -0.31 -22.73
CA LEU A 94 -2.69 -0.27 -21.78
C LEU A 94 -2.29 -1.67 -21.32
N MET A 95 -3.25 -2.51 -20.94
CA MET A 95 -2.98 -3.88 -20.49
C MET A 95 -2.37 -4.74 -21.60
N ARG A 96 -2.86 -4.63 -22.85
CA ARG A 96 -2.26 -5.31 -24.02
C ARG A 96 -0.85 -4.81 -24.30
N HIS A 97 -0.61 -3.52 -24.16
CA HIS A 97 0.71 -2.92 -24.34
C HIS A 97 1.71 -3.41 -23.28
N ILE A 98 1.31 -3.49 -22.02
CA ILE A 98 2.19 -3.86 -20.90
C ILE A 98 2.44 -5.37 -20.86
N PHE A 99 1.41 -6.19 -21.04
CA PHE A 99 1.53 -7.65 -20.89
C PHE A 99 1.73 -8.38 -22.22
N GLY A 100 1.52 -7.71 -23.37
CA GLY A 100 1.72 -8.31 -24.70
C GLY A 100 0.92 -9.62 -24.86
N GLU A 101 1.65 -10.69 -25.18
CA GLU A 101 1.09 -12.05 -25.30
C GLU A 101 0.48 -12.58 -23.98
N GLN A 102 0.92 -12.06 -22.84
CA GLN A 102 0.43 -12.42 -21.50
C GLN A 102 -0.79 -11.58 -21.07
N TYR A 103 -1.50 -10.94 -22.01
CA TYR A 103 -2.64 -10.07 -21.71
C TYR A 103 -3.67 -10.70 -20.75
N GLU A 104 -4.09 -11.94 -20.98
CA GLU A 104 -5.06 -12.64 -20.12
C GLU A 104 -4.53 -12.82 -18.69
N LEU A 105 -3.24 -13.14 -18.54
CA LEU A 105 -2.60 -13.23 -17.22
C LEU A 105 -2.60 -11.87 -16.51
N GLY A 106 -2.33 -10.79 -17.23
CA GLY A 106 -2.41 -9.43 -16.69
C GLY A 106 -3.83 -9.06 -16.24
N MET A 107 -4.85 -9.44 -17.01
CA MET A 107 -6.26 -9.21 -16.65
C MET A 107 -6.66 -10.02 -15.40
N ASP A 108 -6.29 -11.30 -15.34
CA ASP A 108 -6.49 -12.16 -14.16
C ASP A 108 -5.79 -11.58 -12.93
N TYR A 109 -4.55 -11.10 -13.09
CA TYR A 109 -3.79 -10.46 -12.03
C TYR A 109 -4.56 -9.26 -11.43
N MET A 110 -5.05 -8.37 -12.28
CA MET A 110 -5.84 -7.19 -11.85
C MET A 110 -7.16 -7.61 -11.19
N GLN A 111 -7.83 -8.62 -11.71
CA GLN A 111 -9.06 -9.14 -11.13
C GLN A 111 -8.81 -9.73 -9.73
N LEU A 112 -7.77 -10.54 -9.56
CA LEU A 112 -7.43 -11.17 -8.29
C LEU A 112 -6.97 -10.15 -7.25
N LEU A 113 -6.23 -9.11 -7.65
CA LEU A 113 -5.92 -8.00 -6.75
C LEU A 113 -7.19 -7.35 -6.18
N TYR A 114 -8.25 -7.25 -6.99
CA TYR A 114 -9.51 -6.67 -6.55
C TYR A 114 -10.37 -7.64 -5.73
N LEU A 115 -10.60 -8.86 -6.23
CA LEU A 115 -11.51 -9.84 -5.63
C LEU A 115 -10.91 -10.60 -4.45
N GLN A 116 -9.60 -10.88 -4.49
CA GLN A 116 -8.88 -11.71 -3.52
C GLN A 116 -7.57 -11.03 -3.06
N PRO A 117 -7.65 -9.90 -2.35
CA PRO A 117 -6.47 -9.10 -2.02
C PRO A 117 -5.45 -9.82 -1.12
N THR A 118 -5.83 -10.90 -0.42
CA THR A 118 -4.93 -11.75 0.38
C THR A 118 -4.26 -12.86 -0.41
N GLN A 119 -4.75 -13.21 -1.61
CA GLN A 119 -4.18 -14.28 -2.43
C GLN A 119 -2.76 -13.91 -2.85
N LYS A 120 -1.82 -14.85 -2.72
CA LYS A 120 -0.47 -14.69 -3.24
C LYS A 120 -0.48 -14.64 -4.76
N LEU A 121 0.20 -13.66 -5.33
CA LEU A 121 0.36 -13.51 -6.77
C LEU A 121 1.85 -13.40 -7.13
N PRO A 122 2.24 -13.75 -8.36
CA PRO A 122 3.60 -13.56 -8.85
C PRO A 122 4.06 -12.11 -8.75
N ILE A 123 5.37 -11.93 -8.71
CA ILE A 123 5.99 -10.61 -8.85
C ILE A 123 5.86 -10.20 -10.31
N VAL A 124 5.35 -9.00 -10.57
CA VAL A 124 5.34 -8.42 -11.91
C VAL A 124 6.64 -7.65 -12.08
N LEU A 125 7.45 -8.06 -13.05
CA LEU A 125 8.70 -7.38 -13.41
C LEU A 125 8.58 -6.87 -14.85
N LEU A 126 8.45 -5.55 -14.99
CA LEU A 126 8.39 -4.87 -16.28
C LEU A 126 9.80 -4.41 -16.65
N VAL A 127 10.32 -4.92 -17.76
CA VAL A 127 11.68 -4.60 -18.23
C VAL A 127 11.60 -4.06 -19.65
N SER A 128 12.27 -2.93 -19.89
CA SER A 128 12.50 -2.47 -21.27
C SER A 128 13.75 -1.61 -21.36
N GLU A 129 14.59 -1.81 -22.38
CA GLU A 129 15.76 -0.96 -22.65
C GLU A 129 15.36 0.51 -22.95
N GLU A 130 14.24 0.70 -23.65
CA GLU A 130 13.76 2.03 -24.02
C GLU A 130 13.08 2.75 -22.85
N ARG A 131 13.34 4.07 -22.75
CA ARG A 131 12.58 4.98 -21.88
C ARG A 131 11.23 5.28 -22.49
N ASN A 132 10.24 5.64 -21.65
CA ASN A 132 8.89 6.03 -22.06
C ASN A 132 8.03 4.91 -22.67
N THR A 133 8.28 3.65 -22.30
CA THR A 133 7.52 2.47 -22.75
C THR A 133 6.19 2.27 -22.02
N GLY A 134 5.71 3.24 -21.24
CA GLY A 134 4.45 3.15 -20.49
C GLY A 134 4.55 2.45 -19.12
N LYS A 135 5.73 2.01 -18.68
CA LYS A 135 5.95 1.40 -17.36
C LYS A 135 5.46 2.29 -16.21
N SER A 136 5.91 3.54 -16.13
CA SER A 136 5.48 4.48 -15.09
C SER A 136 3.99 4.84 -15.24
N THR A 137 3.44 4.83 -16.47
CA THR A 137 1.99 4.98 -16.71
C THR A 137 1.22 3.83 -16.08
N PHE A 138 1.70 2.59 -16.20
CA PHE A 138 1.09 1.43 -15.55
C PHE A 138 1.18 1.50 -14.02
N LEU A 139 2.32 1.91 -13.45
CA LEU A 139 2.43 2.10 -12.00
C LEU A 139 1.45 3.17 -11.48
N ASN A 140 1.33 4.29 -12.21
CA ASN A 140 0.36 5.34 -11.89
C ASN A 140 -1.09 4.86 -12.05
N PHE A 141 -1.36 4.01 -13.04
CA PHE A 141 -2.66 3.36 -13.18
C PHE A 141 -2.99 2.45 -11.99
N LEU A 142 -2.04 1.63 -11.52
CA LEU A 142 -2.22 0.84 -10.29
C LEU A 142 -2.49 1.74 -9.08
N LYS A 143 -1.74 2.84 -8.95
CA LYS A 143 -1.96 3.83 -7.89
C LYS A 143 -3.33 4.49 -7.97
N ALA A 144 -3.85 4.74 -9.18
CA ALA A 144 -5.18 5.27 -9.37
C ALA A 144 -6.27 4.24 -9.02
N VAL A 145 -6.11 2.98 -9.42
CA VAL A 145 -7.13 1.92 -9.18
C VAL A 145 -7.20 1.51 -7.71
N PHE A 146 -6.05 1.32 -7.05
CA PHE A 146 -5.99 0.80 -5.67
C PHE A 146 -5.64 1.88 -4.63
N GLU A 147 -5.51 3.14 -5.07
CA GLU A 147 -5.44 4.34 -4.24
C GLU A 147 -4.45 4.22 -3.07
N ASN A 148 -4.91 4.43 -1.83
CA ASN A 148 -4.09 4.43 -0.62
C ASN A 148 -3.54 3.05 -0.25
N ASN A 149 -3.97 1.98 -0.92
CA ASN A 149 -3.43 0.63 -0.73
C ASN A 149 -2.19 0.36 -1.61
N VAL A 150 -1.73 1.33 -2.40
CA VAL A 150 -0.46 1.29 -3.17
C VAL A 150 0.56 2.26 -2.58
N THR A 151 1.81 1.82 -2.50
CA THR A 151 2.96 2.66 -2.12
C THR A 151 4.07 2.57 -3.15
N PHE A 152 4.70 3.72 -3.44
CA PHE A 152 5.93 3.78 -4.21
C PHE A 152 7.10 3.69 -3.25
N ASN A 153 7.96 2.71 -3.47
CA ASN A 153 9.19 2.54 -2.72
C ASN A 153 10.39 2.86 -3.60
N THR A 154 11.44 3.39 -3.00
CA THR A 154 12.76 3.48 -3.60
C THR A 154 13.57 2.20 -3.35
N ASN A 155 14.70 2.04 -4.06
CA ASN A 155 15.66 0.96 -3.77
C ASN A 155 16.17 1.02 -2.30
N GLU A 156 16.22 2.20 -1.69
CA GLU A 156 16.63 2.37 -0.29
C GLU A 156 15.55 1.89 0.68
N ASP A 157 14.29 2.22 0.42
CA ASP A 157 13.15 1.75 1.23
C ASP A 157 13.04 0.23 1.21
N PHE A 158 13.35 -0.39 0.07
CA PHE A 158 13.38 -1.85 -0.06
C PHE A 158 14.50 -2.48 0.79
N ARG A 159 15.66 -1.82 0.87
CA ARG A 159 16.83 -2.31 1.64
C ARG A 159 16.73 -1.98 3.13
N SER A 160 15.96 -0.97 3.50
CA SER A 160 15.75 -0.55 4.88
C SER A 160 15.21 -1.68 5.77
N GLN A 161 15.61 -1.69 7.03
CA GLN A 161 14.98 -2.51 8.07
C GLN A 161 13.66 -1.90 8.54
N PHE A 162 13.54 -0.57 8.47
CA PHE A 162 12.28 0.13 8.75
C PHE A 162 11.35 0.02 7.56
N ASN A 163 10.19 -0.57 7.79
CA ASN A 163 9.26 -1.01 6.75
C ASN A 163 7.80 -0.67 7.06
N SER A 164 7.56 0.10 8.13
CA SER A 164 6.22 0.48 8.57
C SER A 164 5.39 1.18 7.49
N ASP A 165 6.06 1.85 6.56
CA ASP A 165 5.41 2.72 5.57
C ASP A 165 4.71 1.92 4.47
N TRP A 166 5.19 0.71 4.23
CA TRP A 166 4.61 -0.24 3.27
C TRP A 166 4.00 -1.47 3.94
N ALA A 167 4.16 -1.62 5.26
CA ALA A 167 3.50 -2.63 6.06
C ALA A 167 1.97 -2.50 5.94
N GLY A 168 1.32 -3.54 5.40
CA GLY A 168 -0.13 -3.56 5.21
C GLY A 168 -0.65 -2.91 3.93
N LYS A 169 0.22 -2.56 2.97
CA LYS A 169 -0.19 -2.15 1.62
C LYS A 169 -0.48 -3.38 0.75
N LEU A 170 -1.41 -3.22 -0.20
CA LEU A 170 -1.73 -4.25 -1.20
C LEU A 170 -0.61 -4.36 -2.25
N LEU A 171 -0.12 -3.21 -2.73
CA LEU A 171 0.89 -3.14 -3.77
C LEU A 171 2.08 -2.29 -3.31
N ILE A 172 3.27 -2.84 -3.48
CA ILE A 172 4.54 -2.14 -3.35
C ILE A 172 5.11 -2.01 -4.74
N VAL A 173 5.11 -0.79 -5.27
CA VAL A 173 5.62 -0.50 -6.61
C VAL A 173 7.00 0.14 -6.49
N VAL A 174 7.95 -0.31 -7.31
CA VAL A 174 9.31 0.24 -7.32
C VAL A 174 9.64 0.63 -8.75
N ASP A 175 9.86 1.91 -8.99
CA ASP A 175 10.33 2.41 -10.27
C ASP A 175 11.87 2.33 -10.31
N GLU A 176 12.43 1.98 -11.46
CA GLU A 176 13.87 1.83 -11.70
C GLU A 176 14.61 0.95 -10.67
N VAL A 177 14.20 -0.30 -10.60
CA VAL A 177 14.80 -1.33 -9.76
C VAL A 177 16.19 -1.72 -10.27
N LEU A 178 17.15 -1.72 -9.34
CA LEU A 178 18.52 -2.20 -9.52
C LEU A 178 18.86 -3.23 -8.43
N LEU A 179 18.29 -4.44 -8.51
CA LEU A 179 18.61 -5.54 -7.57
C LEU A 179 19.86 -6.29 -8.03
N ASN A 180 20.96 -5.56 -8.13
CA ASN A 180 22.26 -6.10 -8.50
C ASN A 180 22.95 -6.89 -7.37
N ARG A 181 22.27 -7.07 -6.23
CA ARG A 181 22.74 -7.87 -5.08
C ARG A 181 21.90 -9.12 -4.94
N ARG A 182 22.57 -10.26 -4.73
CA ARG A 182 21.88 -11.55 -4.47
C ARG A 182 20.96 -11.45 -3.25
N GLU A 183 21.39 -10.72 -2.23
CA GLU A 183 20.60 -10.44 -1.02
C GLU A 183 19.26 -9.77 -1.32
N ASP A 184 19.23 -8.83 -2.26
CA ASP A 184 18.00 -8.12 -2.65
C ASP A 184 17.00 -9.08 -3.32
N SER A 185 17.51 -10.00 -4.15
CA SER A 185 16.72 -11.01 -4.85
C SER A 185 16.15 -12.06 -3.89
N GLU A 186 16.97 -12.53 -2.95
CA GLU A 186 16.54 -13.43 -1.86
C GLU A 186 15.51 -12.77 -0.95
N ARG A 187 15.70 -11.49 -0.60
CA ARG A 187 14.71 -10.75 0.19
C ARG A 187 13.38 -10.65 -0.54
N LEU A 188 13.40 -10.33 -1.83
CA LEU A 188 12.19 -10.23 -2.65
C LEU A 188 11.46 -11.58 -2.74
N LYS A 189 12.20 -12.67 -2.94
CA LYS A 189 11.69 -14.04 -2.94
C LYS A 189 11.03 -14.40 -1.61
N ASN A 190 11.70 -14.10 -0.49
CA ASN A 190 11.15 -14.38 0.84
C ASN A 190 9.86 -13.58 1.10
N LEU A 191 9.82 -12.30 0.70
CA LEU A 191 8.64 -11.46 0.87
C LEU A 191 7.46 -11.93 0.01
N SER A 192 7.71 -12.40 -1.22
CA SER A 192 6.63 -12.88 -2.08
C SER A 192 5.98 -14.17 -1.55
N THR A 193 6.72 -15.01 -0.82
CA THR A 193 6.22 -16.28 -0.29
C THR A 193 5.75 -16.24 1.16
N THR A 194 6.27 -15.33 2.00
CA THR A 194 5.97 -15.32 3.44
C THR A 194 4.53 -14.93 3.75
N PHE A 195 3.89 -15.59 4.73
CA PHE A 195 2.56 -15.21 5.21
C PHE A 195 2.59 -14.17 6.32
N THR A 196 3.70 -14.07 7.05
CA THR A 196 3.88 -13.10 8.12
C THR A 196 5.15 -12.30 7.92
N TYR A 197 5.15 -11.07 8.44
CA TYR A 197 6.29 -10.17 8.34
C TYR A 197 6.45 -9.35 9.61
N LYS A 198 7.70 -9.18 10.02
CA LYS A 198 8.06 -8.36 11.19
C LYS A 198 8.14 -6.91 10.76
N VAL A 199 7.25 -6.10 11.33
CA VAL A 199 7.22 -4.67 11.13
C VAL A 199 8.18 -4.01 12.11
N GLU A 200 9.08 -3.19 11.59
CA GLU A 200 10.00 -2.38 12.38
C GLU A 200 9.77 -0.90 12.08
N ALA A 201 9.55 -0.13 13.14
CA ALA A 201 9.47 1.32 13.10
C ALA A 201 10.48 1.91 14.08
N LYS A 202 11.06 3.06 13.74
CA LYS A 202 12.08 3.71 14.57
C LYS A 202 11.53 4.01 15.97
N GLY A 203 12.16 3.44 16.99
CA GLY A 203 11.79 3.65 18.40
C GLY A 203 10.51 2.93 18.85
N LYS A 204 10.08 1.87 18.14
CA LYS A 204 8.97 1.01 18.55
C LYS A 204 9.38 -0.46 18.61
N ASP A 205 8.69 -1.23 19.44
CA ASP A 205 8.85 -2.68 19.50
C ASP A 205 8.42 -3.34 18.19
N ARG A 206 9.07 -4.45 17.86
CA ARG A 206 8.79 -5.23 16.66
C ARG A 206 7.45 -5.95 16.82
N THR A 207 6.62 -5.90 15.78
CA THR A 207 5.32 -6.59 15.74
C THR A 207 5.22 -7.46 14.49
N GLU A 208 4.59 -8.62 14.60
CA GLU A 208 4.39 -9.52 13.47
C GLU A 208 2.99 -9.32 12.90
N ILE A 209 2.90 -9.08 11.60
CA ILE A 209 1.62 -8.89 10.89
C ILE A 209 1.50 -9.88 9.73
N ALA A 210 0.28 -10.12 9.26
CA ALA A 210 0.05 -10.84 8.02
C ALA A 210 0.61 -10.04 6.82
N PHE A 211 1.33 -10.72 5.93
CA PHE A 211 1.94 -10.11 4.75
C PHE A 211 1.26 -10.57 3.46
N PHE A 212 0.47 -9.66 2.88
CA PHE A 212 -0.31 -9.92 1.67
C PHE A 212 0.08 -9.01 0.50
N ALA A 213 1.13 -8.21 0.64
CA ALA A 213 1.55 -7.28 -0.41
C ALA A 213 2.08 -8.02 -1.64
N LYS A 214 1.92 -7.40 -2.82
CA LYS A 214 2.50 -7.85 -4.08
C LYS A 214 3.47 -6.79 -4.60
N PHE A 215 4.49 -7.26 -5.31
CA PHE A 215 5.52 -6.40 -5.88
C PHE A 215 5.29 -6.21 -7.37
N VAL A 216 5.33 -4.95 -7.81
CA VAL A 216 5.39 -4.56 -9.23
C VAL A 216 6.64 -3.72 -9.41
N LEU A 217 7.57 -4.24 -10.19
CA LEU A 217 8.92 -3.73 -10.33
C LEU A 217 9.13 -3.27 -11.77
N CYS A 218 9.71 -2.09 -11.96
CA CYS A 218 10.10 -1.60 -13.27
C CYS A 218 11.62 -1.53 -13.34
N SER A 219 12.22 -1.98 -14.45
CA SER A 219 13.65 -1.81 -14.70
C SER A 219 13.90 -1.43 -16.15
N ASN A 220 14.98 -0.68 -16.37
CA ASN A 220 15.48 -0.34 -17.70
C ASN A 220 16.65 -1.25 -18.13
N ASN A 221 17.00 -2.26 -17.33
CA ASN A 221 18.12 -3.19 -17.59
C ASN A 221 17.57 -4.58 -17.94
N GLU A 222 17.65 -4.98 -19.21
CA GLU A 222 17.16 -6.30 -19.68
C GLU A 222 18.08 -7.48 -19.34
N TYR A 223 19.37 -7.24 -19.11
CA TYR A 223 20.33 -8.33 -18.95
C TYR A 223 20.25 -9.00 -17.58
N LEU A 224 20.09 -8.22 -16.50
CA LEU A 224 19.98 -8.71 -15.13
C LEU A 224 19.29 -7.66 -14.23
N PRO A 225 17.97 -7.44 -14.40
CA PRO A 225 17.21 -6.55 -13.52
C PRO A 225 17.15 -7.09 -12.07
N ILE A 226 17.15 -8.42 -11.95
CA ILE A 226 17.16 -9.18 -10.70
C ILE A 226 18.09 -10.39 -10.91
N LEU A 227 18.90 -10.72 -9.90
CA LEU A 227 19.69 -11.95 -9.90
C LEU A 227 18.76 -13.14 -9.64
N ILE A 228 18.39 -13.84 -10.70
CA ILE A 228 17.60 -15.07 -10.62
C ILE A 228 18.58 -16.24 -10.79
N ASP A 229 18.78 -17.03 -9.73
CA ASP A 229 19.49 -18.31 -9.86
C ASP A 229 18.68 -19.20 -10.81
N ALA A 230 19.35 -19.73 -11.85
CA ALA A 230 18.79 -20.83 -12.63
C ALA A 230 18.69 -22.04 -11.69
N GLY A 231 17.47 -22.37 -11.29
CA GLY A 231 17.19 -23.51 -10.40
C GLY A 231 17.67 -24.85 -10.97
#